data_AF-A0A524NGC6-F1
#
_entry.id   AF-A0A524NGC6-F1
#
_cell.length_a   1.000
_cell.length_b   1.000
_cell.length_c   1.000
_cell.angle_alpha   90.00
_cell.angle_beta   90.00
_cell.angle_gamma   90.00
#
_symmetry.space_group_name_H-M   'P 1'
#
loop_
_entity.id
_entity.type
_entity.pdbx_description
1 polymer ?
#
loop_
_entity_poly.entity_id
_entity_poly.type
_entity_poly.pdbx_seq_one_letter_code
_entity_poly.pdbx_strand_id
1 'polypeptide(L)'
;DKGKNIHAYVIGATNKPWALDWPFIRRFQKRIMVPLPDYEARLHLLKLYTEHLNLTSNMDLDEFARLAAGFSGSDIRDICQSAHLRVIGELFDSGKASDKHATPRPLSMDDFKGILADRKPSVSPRIISTYNEWSEAFKAL
;
A
#
# COMPACT_ATOMS: atom_id res chain seq x y z
N ASP A 1 -31.95 31.46 -0.45
CA ASP A 1 -30.47 31.47 -0.51
C ASP A 1 -29.84 31.50 -1.91
N LYS A 2 -30.33 32.34 -2.83
CA LYS A 2 -29.79 32.49 -4.20
C LYS A 2 -28.76 33.64 -4.32
N GLY A 3 -27.89 33.82 -3.33
CA GLY A 3 -26.96 34.97 -3.28
C GLY A 3 -25.60 34.72 -2.63
N LYS A 4 -25.31 33.50 -2.16
CA LYS A 4 -24.00 33.16 -1.62
C LYS A 4 -23.25 32.31 -2.63
N ASN A 5 -22.18 32.87 -3.18
CA ASN A 5 -21.17 32.09 -3.91
C ASN A 5 -20.41 31.23 -2.89
N ILE A 6 -20.73 29.95 -2.81
CA ILE A 6 -19.97 28.98 -2.02
C ILE A 6 -18.83 28.49 -2.91
N HIS A 7 -17.60 28.77 -2.50
CA HIS A 7 -16.43 28.15 -3.11
C HIS A 7 -16.35 26.70 -2.64
N ALA A 8 -16.59 25.77 -3.56
CA ALA A 8 -16.50 24.34 -3.29
C ALA A 8 -15.46 23.70 -4.21
N TYR A 9 -14.62 22.84 -3.65
CA TYR A 9 -13.68 22.00 -4.39
C TYR A 9 -14.09 20.53 -4.20
N VAL A 10 -14.29 19.81 -5.30
CA VAL A 10 -14.80 18.43 -5.28
C VAL A 10 -13.69 17.47 -5.69
N ILE A 11 -13.39 16.49 -4.84
CA ILE A 11 -12.44 15.41 -5.10
C ILE A 11 -13.21 14.09 -5.10
N GLY A 12 -12.94 13.24 -6.09
CA GLY A 12 -13.49 11.89 -6.19
C GLY A 12 -12.39 10.87 -6.47
N ALA A 13 -12.63 9.61 -6.08
CA ALA A 13 -11.75 8.50 -6.35
C ALA A 13 -12.56 7.29 -6.86
N THR A 14 -12.03 6.55 -7.83
CA THR A 14 -12.66 5.35 -8.38
C THR A 14 -11.61 4.33 -8.83
N ASN A 15 -11.92 3.05 -8.69
CA ASN A 15 -11.16 1.93 -9.26
C ASN A 15 -11.81 1.33 -10.51
N LYS A 16 -12.90 1.93 -11.01
CA LYS A 16 -13.57 1.50 -12.26
C LYS A 16 -13.94 2.73 -13.08
N PRO A 17 -12.95 3.48 -13.61
CA PRO A 17 -13.22 4.74 -14.31
C PRO A 17 -14.02 4.54 -15.61
N TRP A 18 -13.93 3.37 -16.25
CA TRP A 18 -14.74 2.97 -17.41
C TRP A 18 -16.23 2.76 -17.10
N ALA A 19 -16.62 2.64 -15.82
CA ALA A 19 -18.02 2.52 -15.44
C ALA A 19 -18.73 3.89 -15.33
N LEU A 20 -17.98 4.99 -15.42
CA LEU A 20 -18.54 6.35 -15.36
C LEU A 20 -19.09 6.74 -16.72
N ASP A 21 -20.26 7.38 -16.72
CA ASP A 21 -20.86 7.91 -17.94
C ASP A 21 -20.19 9.22 -18.39
N TRP A 22 -20.40 9.56 -19.66
CA TRP A 22 -19.84 10.78 -20.25
C TRP A 22 -20.25 12.07 -19.51
N PRO A 23 -21.51 12.24 -19.08
CA PRO A 23 -21.93 13.38 -18.26
C PRO A 23 -21.19 13.54 -16.94
N PHE A 24 -20.76 12.45 -16.29
CA PHE A 24 -19.97 12.52 -15.06
C PHE A 24 -18.51 12.84 -15.38
N ILE A 25 -17.91 12.15 -16.35
CA ILE A 25 -16.51 12.35 -16.75
C ILE A 25 -16.23 13.82 -17.10
N ARG A 26 -17.13 14.49 -17.86
CA ARG A 26 -16.93 15.90 -18.25
C ARG A 26 -16.98 16.91 -17.09
N ARG A 27 -17.55 16.54 -15.93
CA ARG A 27 -17.60 17.40 -14.74
C ARG A 27 -16.28 17.40 -13.97
N PHE A 28 -15.51 16.32 -14.06
CA PHE A 28 -14.16 16.23 -13.51
C PHE A 28 -13.15 16.65 -14.58
N GLN A 29 -12.89 17.94 -14.65
CA GLN A 29 -11.97 18.55 -15.63
C GLN A 29 -10.50 18.20 -15.37
N LYS A 30 -10.13 17.91 -14.12
CA LYS A 30 -8.82 17.37 -13.75
C LYS A 30 -8.96 15.90 -13.42
N ARG A 31 -8.18 15.05 -14.09
CA ARG A 31 -8.21 13.60 -13.90
C ARG A 31 -6.78 13.09 -13.77
N ILE A 32 -6.47 12.52 -12.60
CA ILE A 32 -5.13 12.09 -12.23
C ILE A 32 -5.14 10.58 -12.09
N MET A 33 -4.34 9.89 -12.90
CA MET A 33 -4.04 8.48 -12.68
C MET A 33 -3.03 8.36 -11.54
N VAL A 34 -3.39 7.58 -10.51
CA VAL A 34 -2.48 7.26 -9.40
C VAL A 34 -1.86 5.89 -9.69
N PRO A 35 -0.56 5.81 -10.02
CA PRO A 35 0.08 4.54 -10.33
C PRO A 35 0.38 3.73 -9.05
N LEU A 36 0.83 2.49 -9.24
CA LEU A 36 1.50 1.74 -8.17
C LEU A 36 2.75 2.49 -7.68
N PRO A 37 3.15 2.30 -6.40
CA PRO A 37 4.34 2.95 -5.87
C PRO A 37 5.60 2.51 -6.62
N ASP A 38 6.43 3.49 -6.99
CA ASP A 38 7.78 3.25 -7.51
C ASP A 38 8.73 2.82 -6.38
N TYR A 39 10.02 2.63 -6.70
CA TYR A 39 11.00 2.17 -5.72
C TYR A 39 11.10 3.09 -4.50
N GLU A 40 11.21 4.41 -4.72
CA GLU A 40 11.35 5.40 -3.65
C GLU A 40 10.09 5.47 -2.78
N ALA A 41 8.91 5.43 -3.40
CA ALA A 41 7.65 5.38 -2.69
C ALA A 41 7.53 4.10 -1.85
N ARG A 42 7.94 2.93 -2.37
CA ARG A 42 7.96 1.69 -1.60
C ARG A 42 8.93 1.76 -0.43
N LEU A 43 10.13 2.30 -0.61
CA LEU A 43 11.10 2.49 0.46
C LEU A 43 10.54 3.40 1.57
N HIS A 44 9.87 4.49 1.21
CA HIS A 44 9.20 5.36 2.18
C HIS A 44 8.05 4.67 2.90
N LEU A 45 7.21 3.92 2.18
CA LEU A 45 6.12 3.13 2.80
C LEU A 45 6.67 2.09 3.77
N LEU A 46 7.76 1.41 3.42
CA LEU A 46 8.41 0.44 4.30
C LEU A 46 8.93 1.14 5.56
N LYS A 47 9.70 2.22 5.42
CA LYS A 47 10.17 3.02 6.57
C LYS A 47 9.02 3.45 7.48
N LEU A 48 7.91 3.94 6.90
CA LEU A 48 6.72 4.34 7.64
C LEU A 48 6.08 3.17 8.40
N TYR A 49 5.83 2.05 7.73
CA TYR A 49 5.16 0.90 8.35
C TYR A 49 6.05 0.11 9.31
N THR A 50 7.37 0.27 9.22
CA THR A 50 8.33 -0.36 10.14
C THR A 50 8.82 0.57 11.25
N GLU A 51 8.44 1.85 11.27
CA GLU A 51 8.96 2.87 12.20
C GLU A 51 8.83 2.47 13.68
N HIS A 52 7.73 1.80 14.03
CA HIS A 52 7.45 1.36 15.40
C HIS A 52 7.59 -0.16 15.59
N LEU A 53 8.18 -0.85 14.62
CA LEU A 53 8.44 -2.28 14.70
C LEU A 53 9.86 -2.53 15.23
N ASN A 54 10.01 -3.57 16.04
CA ASN A 54 11.32 -4.04 16.48
C ASN A 54 11.98 -4.82 15.34
N LEU A 55 12.92 -4.21 14.62
CA LEU A 55 13.64 -4.85 13.50
C LEU A 55 15.02 -5.34 13.96
N THR A 56 15.55 -6.36 13.29
CA THR A 56 16.96 -6.72 13.46
C THR A 56 17.88 -5.60 12.98
N SER A 57 19.08 -5.49 13.57
CA SER A 57 20.06 -4.45 13.23
C SER A 57 20.58 -4.51 11.80
N ASN A 58 20.46 -5.67 11.14
CA ASN A 58 20.87 -5.93 9.78
C ASN A 58 19.72 -5.87 8.76
N MET A 59 18.58 -5.26 9.11
CA MET A 59 17.44 -5.14 8.20
C MET A 59 17.78 -4.20 7.02
N ASP A 60 17.79 -4.75 5.80
CA ASP A 60 17.96 -3.98 4.57
C ASP A 60 16.61 -3.63 3.94
N LEU A 61 16.08 -2.44 4.28
CA LEU A 61 14.82 -1.95 3.72
C LEU A 61 14.92 -1.61 2.22
N ASP A 62 16.13 -1.35 1.70
CA ASP A 62 16.36 -1.11 0.28
C ASP A 62 16.23 -2.42 -0.52
N GLU A 63 16.77 -3.54 -0.01
CA GLU A 63 16.53 -4.87 -0.58
C GLU A 63 15.03 -5.20 -0.57
N PHE A 64 14.35 -4.93 0.55
CA PHE A 64 12.91 -5.20 0.65
C PHE A 64 12.10 -4.34 -0.34
N ALA A 65 12.44 -3.05 -0.51
CA ALA A 65 11.78 -2.20 -1.51
C ALA A 65 11.95 -2.71 -2.96
N ARG A 66 13.07 -3.40 -3.27
CA ARG A 66 13.28 -4.09 -4.55
C ARG A 66 12.39 -5.34 -4.66
N LEU A 67 12.33 -6.17 -3.62
CA LEU A 67 11.51 -7.38 -3.60
C LEU A 67 10.00 -7.08 -3.64
N ALA A 68 9.57 -5.97 -3.08
CA ALA A 68 8.18 -5.52 -3.06
C ALA A 68 7.71 -4.88 -4.39
N ALA A 69 8.46 -5.03 -5.49
CA ALA A 69 8.06 -4.52 -6.79
C ALA A 69 6.69 -5.08 -7.24
N GLY A 70 5.81 -4.20 -7.72
CA GLY A 70 4.46 -4.56 -8.18
C GLY A 70 3.40 -4.63 -7.07
N PHE A 71 3.79 -4.58 -5.80
CA PHE A 71 2.84 -4.49 -4.70
C PHE A 71 2.27 -3.07 -4.55
N SER A 72 0.99 -2.99 -4.19
CA SER A 72 0.33 -1.74 -3.84
C SER A 72 0.71 -1.28 -2.43
N GLY A 73 0.42 -0.03 -2.09
CA GLY A 73 0.64 0.47 -0.73
C GLY A 73 -0.14 -0.32 0.34
N SER A 74 -1.34 -0.82 0.00
CA SER A 74 -2.10 -1.68 0.90
C SER A 74 -1.41 -3.03 1.10
N ASP A 75 -0.90 -3.63 0.03
CA ASP A 75 -0.23 -4.92 0.17
C ASP A 75 1.03 -4.80 1.03
N ILE A 76 1.82 -3.73 0.85
CA ILE A 76 3.04 -3.48 1.66
C ILE A 76 2.68 -3.35 3.14
N ARG A 77 1.62 -2.59 3.46
CA ARG A 77 1.11 -2.48 4.83
C ARG A 77 0.72 -3.85 5.39
N ASP A 78 -0.02 -4.63 4.61
CA ASP A 78 -0.52 -5.95 5.03
C ASP A 78 0.61 -6.94 5.24
N ILE A 79 1.68 -6.87 4.44
CA ILE A 79 2.90 -7.66 4.63
C ILE A 79 3.56 -7.31 5.96
N CYS A 80 3.77 -6.02 6.25
CA CYS A 80 4.35 -5.57 7.52
C CYS A 80 3.51 -6.00 8.73
N GLN A 81 2.19 -5.87 8.63
CA GLN A 81 1.29 -6.32 9.68
C GLN A 81 1.33 -7.84 9.86
N SER A 82 1.36 -8.60 8.77
CA SER A 82 1.45 -10.07 8.82
C SER A 82 2.75 -10.54 9.49
N ALA A 83 3.87 -9.88 9.19
CA ALA A 83 5.16 -10.18 9.80
C ALA A 83 5.12 -9.92 11.32
N HIS A 84 4.59 -8.76 11.72
CA HIS A 84 4.45 -8.43 13.14
C HIS A 84 3.53 -9.40 13.89
N LEU A 85 2.40 -9.78 13.30
CA LEU A 85 1.48 -10.75 13.91
C LEU A 85 2.13 -12.13 14.06
N ARG A 86 3.01 -12.54 13.14
CA ARG A 86 3.75 -13.79 13.23
C ARG A 86 4.63 -13.83 14.48
N VAL A 87 5.46 -12.81 14.71
CA VAL A 87 6.36 -12.77 15.88
C VAL A 87 5.59 -12.60 17.20
N ILE A 88 4.43 -11.96 17.16
CA ILE A 88 3.51 -11.94 18.30
C ILE A 88 2.99 -13.37 18.56
N GLY A 89 2.51 -14.07 17.54
CA GLY A 89 2.04 -15.46 17.67
C GLY A 89 3.10 -16.36 18.30
N GLU A 90 4.34 -16.25 17.84
CA GLU A 90 5.48 -17.00 18.40
C GLU A 90 5.72 -16.70 19.90
N LEU A 91 5.51 -15.45 20.35
CA LEU A 91 5.61 -15.09 21.77
C LEU A 91 4.49 -15.72 22.61
N PHE A 92 3.27 -15.77 22.05
CA PHE A 92 2.14 -16.45 22.69
C PHE A 92 2.40 -17.95 22.79
N ASP A 93 2.84 -18.57 21.71
CA ASP A 93 3.15 -20.01 21.66
C ASP A 93 4.31 -20.39 22.59
N SER A 94 5.24 -19.47 22.85
CA SER A 94 6.33 -19.71 23.80
C SER A 94 5.89 -19.70 25.27
N GLY A 95 4.62 -19.40 25.56
CA GLY A 95 4.08 -19.30 26.93
C GLY A 95 4.59 -18.11 27.73
N LYS A 96 5.33 -17.19 27.11
CA LYS A 96 5.91 -16.00 27.78
C LYS A 96 4.99 -14.79 27.71
N ALA A 97 3.89 -14.85 26.95
CA ALA A 97 2.94 -13.76 26.80
C ALA A 97 2.22 -13.35 28.11
N SER A 98 2.26 -14.19 29.16
CA SER A 98 1.74 -13.83 30.49
C SER A 98 2.66 -12.86 31.25
N ASP A 99 3.93 -12.77 30.87
CA ASP A 99 4.87 -11.79 31.41
C ASP A 99 4.64 -10.43 30.73
N LYS A 100 4.29 -9.41 31.54
CA LYS A 100 4.04 -8.04 31.08
C LYS A 100 5.26 -7.36 30.47
N HIS A 101 6.46 -7.88 30.73
CA HIS A 101 7.70 -7.36 30.18
C HIS A 101 8.19 -8.14 28.95
N ALA A 102 7.55 -9.26 28.62
CA ALA A 102 7.92 -10.03 27.45
C ALA A 102 7.55 -9.27 26.18
N THR A 103 8.51 -9.15 25.27
CA THR A 103 8.33 -8.51 23.97
C THR A 103 8.56 -9.52 22.85
N PRO A 104 7.89 -9.35 21.69
CA PRO A 104 8.18 -10.18 20.52
C PRO A 104 9.65 -10.05 20.12
N ARG A 105 10.22 -11.13 19.59
CA ARG A 105 11.57 -11.08 19.01
C ARG A 105 11.62 -10.04 17.87
N PRO A 106 12.79 -9.49 17.57
CA PRO A 106 12.94 -8.63 16.40
C PRO A 106 12.54 -9.34 15.10
N LEU A 107 11.92 -8.59 14.20
CA LEU A 107 11.61 -9.01 12.84
C LEU A 107 12.87 -9.07 12.00
N SER A 108 13.07 -10.16 11.28
CA SER A 108 14.18 -10.34 10.34
C SER A 108 13.70 -10.29 8.89
N MET A 109 14.63 -10.18 7.95
CA MET A 109 14.32 -10.24 6.51
C MET A 109 13.63 -11.57 6.12
N ASP A 110 13.90 -12.66 6.83
CA ASP A 110 13.32 -13.97 6.53
C ASP A 110 11.81 -14.02 6.83
N ASP A 111 11.35 -13.28 7.85
CA ASP A 111 9.92 -13.15 8.15
C ASP A 111 9.16 -12.54 6.96
N PHE A 112 9.73 -11.49 6.37
CA PHE A 112 9.17 -10.83 5.20
C PHE A 112 9.27 -11.69 3.94
N LYS A 113 10.43 -12.34 3.69
CA LYS A 113 10.62 -13.24 2.55
C LYS A 113 9.65 -14.41 2.58
N GLY A 114 9.38 -14.98 3.76
CA GLY A 114 8.37 -16.02 3.92
C GLY A 114 6.97 -15.54 3.51
N ILE A 115 6.57 -14.35 3.92
CA ILE A 115 5.26 -13.79 3.55
C ILE A 115 5.19 -13.46 2.06
N LEU A 116 6.27 -12.93 1.47
CA LEU A 116 6.35 -12.63 0.04
C LEU A 116 6.28 -13.89 -0.84
N ALA A 117 6.71 -15.05 -0.33
CA ALA A 117 6.57 -16.31 -1.05
C ALA A 117 5.10 -16.75 -1.18
N ASP A 118 4.28 -16.46 -0.16
CA ASP A 118 2.88 -16.86 -0.12
C ASP A 118 1.93 -15.81 -0.72
N ARG A 119 2.29 -14.52 -0.62
CA ARG A 119 1.46 -13.41 -1.10
C ARG A 119 1.86 -12.95 -2.49
N LYS A 120 0.88 -12.84 -3.38
CA LYS A 120 1.02 -12.21 -4.69
C LYS A 120 0.52 -10.77 -4.67
N PRO A 121 1.03 -9.87 -5.54
CA PRO A 121 0.48 -8.54 -5.70
C PRO A 121 -1.02 -8.56 -6.00
N SER A 122 -1.79 -7.66 -5.37
CA SER A 122 -3.23 -7.58 -5.59
C SER A 122 -3.61 -6.95 -6.93
N VAL A 123 -2.66 -6.25 -7.58
CA VAL A 123 -2.87 -5.58 -8.86
C VAL A 123 -2.12 -6.32 -9.96
N SER A 124 -2.85 -6.90 -10.90
CA SER A 124 -2.25 -7.62 -12.04
C SER A 124 -1.70 -6.66 -13.11
N PRO A 125 -0.65 -7.05 -13.87
CA PRO A 125 -0.15 -6.25 -14.99
C PRO A 125 -1.22 -5.88 -16.04
N ARG A 126 -2.19 -6.78 -16.27
CA ARG A 126 -3.31 -6.53 -17.19
C ARG A 126 -4.19 -5.37 -16.72
N ILE A 127 -4.48 -5.31 -15.42
CA ILE A 127 -5.26 -4.22 -14.84
C ILE A 127 -4.51 -2.88 -14.98
N ILE A 128 -3.19 -2.89 -14.78
CA ILE A 128 -2.35 -1.70 -14.97
C ILE A 128 -2.44 -1.19 -16.42
N SER A 129 -2.34 -2.09 -17.42
CA SER A 129 -2.53 -1.73 -18.83
C SER A 129 -3.88 -1.08 -19.07
N THR A 130 -4.95 -1.65 -18.51
CA THR A 130 -6.32 -1.14 -18.66
C THR A 130 -6.46 0.28 -18.09
N TYR A 131 -5.83 0.56 -16.93
CA TYR A 131 -5.82 1.91 -16.37
C TYR A 131 -5.01 2.90 -17.22
N ASN A 132 -3.84 2.48 -17.73
CA ASN A 132 -3.01 3.32 -18.59
C ASN A 132 -3.73 3.70 -19.88
N GLU A 133 -4.36 2.73 -20.56
CA GLU A 133 -5.15 2.95 -21.77
C GLU A 133 -6.31 3.93 -21.52
N TRP A 134 -7.06 3.72 -20.43
CA TRP A 134 -8.15 4.63 -20.06
C TRP A 134 -7.62 6.03 -19.74
N SER A 135 -6.53 6.12 -18.97
CA SER A 135 -5.92 7.40 -18.61
C SER A 135 -5.47 8.17 -19.84
N GLU A 136 -4.89 7.51 -20.84
CA GLU A 136 -4.43 8.19 -22.06
C GLU A 136 -5.61 8.66 -22.92
N ALA A 137 -6.67 7.86 -23.04
CA ALA A 137 -7.87 8.23 -23.80
C ALA A 137 -8.64 9.40 -23.17
N PHE A 138 -8.66 9.52 -21.84
CA PHE A 138 -9.44 10.53 -21.12
C PHE A 138 -8.59 11.53 -20.34
N LYS A 139 -7.29 11.62 -20.60
CA LYS A 139 -6.38 12.53 -19.90
C LYS A 139 -6.88 13.97 -19.97
N ALA A 140 -6.99 14.63 -18.82
CA ALA A 140 -7.28 16.06 -18.76
C ALA A 140 -6.52 16.68 -17.58
N LEU A 141 -5.55 17.52 -17.92
CA LEU A 141 -4.63 18.17 -17.01
C LEU A 141 -4.98 19.61 -16.71
#